data_AF-A0AAV3Q2Y5-F1
#
_entry.id   AF-A0AAV3Q2Y5-F1
#
_cell.length_a   1.000
_cell.length_b   1.000
_cell.length_c   1.000
_cell.angle_alpha   90.00
_cell.angle_beta   90.00
_cell.angle_gamma   90.00
#
_symmetry.space_group_name_H-M   'P 1'
#
loop_
_entity.id
_entity.type
_entity.pdbx_description
1 polymer ?
#
loop_
_entity_poly.entity_id
_entity_poly.type
_entity_poly.pdbx_seq_one_letter_code
_entity_poly.pdbx_strand_id
1 'polypeptide(L)' 'MVLTGKVTGQFQTKSDTSKFYELFKLLPDTFSTLIPSKVRSVDLLEGEFGAIGCVMLVKYIKAIVLVLFYDTND' A
#
# COMPACT_ATOMS: atom_id res chain seq x y z
N MET A 1 -3.78 8.21 -29.96
CA MET A 1 -2.95 8.44 -28.75
C MET A 1 -3.37 7.40 -27.72
N VAL A 2 -2.46 6.51 -27.32
CA VAL A 2 -2.73 5.51 -26.27
C VAL A 2 -2.12 6.05 -24.97
N LEU A 3 -2.95 6.62 -24.10
CA LEU A 3 -2.56 7.13 -22.77
C LEU A 3 -2.64 6.06 -21.68
N THR A 4 -2.77 4.79 -22.07
CA THR A 4 -2.85 3.66 -21.17
C THR A 4 -1.52 2.93 -21.13
N GLY A 5 -0.93 2.78 -19.94
CA GLY A 5 0.29 2.03 -19.72
C GLY A 5 0.21 1.24 -18.42
N LYS A 6 0.76 0.02 -18.43
CA LYS A 6 0.91 -0.82 -17.24
C LYS A 6 2.39 -1.03 -17.01
N VAL A 7 2.87 -0.66 -15.81
CA VAL A 7 4.25 -0.90 -15.38
C VAL A 7 4.21 -1.99 -14.32
N THR A 8 4.97 -3.07 -14.53
CA THR A 8 5.10 -4.18 -13.58
C THR A 8 6.54 -4.33 -13.15
N GLY A 9 6.77 -4.54 -11.86
CA GLY A 9 8.07 -4.85 -11.28
C GLY A 9 7.96 -6.06 -10.37
N GLN A 10 8.95 -6.94 -10.42
CA GLN A 10 9.08 -8.07 -9.52
C GLN A 10 10.31 -7.86 -8.64
N PHE A 11 10.17 -8.11 -7.35
CA PHE A 11 11.26 -8.00 -6.37
C PHE A 11 11.26 -9.24 -5.48
N GLN A 12 12.45 -9.70 -5.11
CA GLN A 12 12.61 -10.76 -4.14
C GLN A 12 12.76 -10.17 -2.75
N THR A 13 11.96 -10.70 -1.84
CA THR A 13 11.96 -10.33 -0.43
C THR A 13 12.29 -11.58 0.38
N LYS A 14 13.16 -11.43 1.38
CA LYS A 14 13.53 -12.52 2.30
C LYS A 14 12.53 -12.71 3.44
N SER A 15 11.59 -11.78 3.63
CA SER A 15 10.56 -11.88 4.65
C SER A 15 9.42 -12.81 4.20
N ASP A 16 8.72 -13.34 5.19
CA ASP A 16 7.51 -14.13 4.97
C ASP A 16 6.45 -13.37 4.18
N THR A 17 5.89 -14.02 3.15
CA THR A 17 4.92 -13.43 2.22
C THR A 17 3.62 -13.04 2.94
N SER A 18 3.15 -13.87 3.88
CA SER A 18 1.92 -13.61 4.63
C SER A 18 2.07 -12.39 5.52
N LYS A 19 3.21 -12.27 6.22
CA LYS A 19 3.52 -11.07 7.01
C LYS A 19 3.65 -9.82 6.15
N PHE A 20 4.22 -9.93 4.95
CA PHE A 20 4.30 -8.80 4.03
C PHE A 20 2.92 -8.37 3.54
N TYR A 21 2.05 -9.32 3.19
CA TYR A 21 0.67 -9.03 2.79
C TYR A 21 -0.13 -8.39 3.94
N GLU A 22 -0.04 -8.94 5.15
CA GLU A 22 -0.68 -8.37 6.34
C GLU A 22 -0.17 -6.97 6.66
N LEU A 23 1.14 -6.72 6.50
CA LEU A 23 1.73 -5.41 6.72
C LEU A 23 1.04 -4.35 5.85
N PHE A 24 0.89 -4.63 4.55
CA PHE A 24 0.25 -3.72 3.61
C PHE A 24 -1.27 -3.63 3.80
N LYS A 25 -1.91 -4.72 4.22
CA LYS A 25 -3.38 -4.78 4.38
C LYS A 25 -3.86 -4.12 5.67
N LEU A 26 -3.19 -4.39 6.79
CA LEU A 26 -3.73 -4.15 8.13
C LEU A 26 -3.06 -3.00 8.88
N LEU A 27 -1.84 -2.58 8.50
CA LEU A 27 -1.10 -1.57 9.26
C LEU A 27 -0.52 -0.41 8.41
N PRO A 28 -1.37 0.40 7.76
CA PRO A 28 -0.91 1.58 7.02
C PRO A 28 -0.22 2.60 7.94
N ASP A 29 -0.70 2.77 9.16
CA ASP A 29 -0.12 3.66 10.17
C ASP A 29 1.31 3.26 10.56
N THR A 30 1.61 1.97 10.59
CA THR A 30 2.94 1.47 10.96
C THR A 30 3.98 1.71 9.87
N PHE A 31 3.57 1.95 8.61
CA PHE A 31 4.52 2.32 7.56
C PHE A 31 5.23 3.64 7.83
N SER A 32 4.55 4.60 8.48
CA SER A 32 5.18 5.85 8.89
C SER A 32 6.33 5.60 9.88
N THR A 33 6.19 4.59 10.75
CA THR A 33 7.21 4.15 11.71
C THR A 33 8.29 3.30 11.05
N LEU A 34 7.92 2.41 10.11
CA LEU A 34 8.85 1.49 9.45
C LEU A 34 9.72 2.18 8.41
N ILE A 35 9.17 3.16 7.70
CA ILE A 35 9.83 3.86 6.61
C ILE A 35 9.58 5.38 6.69
N PRO A 36 10.00 6.05 7.79
CA PRO A 36 9.75 7.48 8.01
C PRO A 36 10.40 8.38 6.95
N SER A 37 11.43 7.86 6.26
CA SER A 37 12.10 8.56 5.16
C SER A 37 11.29 8.56 3.85
N LYS A 38 10.18 7.80 3.78
CA LYS A 38 9.32 7.67 2.61
C LYS A 38 7.88 8.04 2.93
N VAL A 39 7.31 7.49 4.00
CA VAL A 39 5.95 7.76 4.49
C VAL A 39 6.02 8.65 5.71
N ARG A 40 5.24 9.74 5.72
CA ARG A 40 5.14 10.66 6.85
C ARG A 40 3.94 10.36 7.72
N SER A 41 2.79 10.05 7.11
CA SER A 41 1.61 9.56 7.80
C SER A 41 0.71 8.81 6.83
N VAL A 42 -0.11 7.93 7.40
CA VAL A 42 -1.29 7.40 6.72
C VAL A 42 -2.47 7.77 7.59
N ASP A 43 -3.53 8.29 6.99
CA ASP A 43 -4.76 8.67 7.68
C ASP A 43 -5.92 7.89 7.04
N LEU A 44 -6.73 7.20 7.85
CA LEU A 44 -7.96 6.54 7.39
C LEU A 44 -9.03 7.60 7.15
N LEU A 45 -9.59 7.66 5.94
CA LEU A 45 -10.67 8.58 5.61
C LEU A 45 -12.02 7.89 5.73
N GLU A 46 -12.16 6.69 5.16
CA GLU A 46 -13.43 5.94 5.14
C GLU A 46 -13.18 4.42 5.23
N GLY A 47 -14.11 3.71 5.88
CA GLY A 47 -14.08 2.26 6.04
C GLY A 47 -13.14 1.80 7.16
N GLU A 48 -12.54 0.62 6.96
CA GLU A 48 -11.57 0.02 7.89
C GLU A 48 -10.32 -0.42 7.11
N PHE A 49 -9.15 -0.33 7.72
CA PHE A 49 -7.91 -0.79 7.10
C PHE A 49 -8.00 -2.27 6.71
N GLY A 50 -7.74 -2.56 5.44
CA GLY A 50 -7.75 -3.92 4.90
C GLY A 50 -9.11 -4.44 4.47
N ALA A 51 -10.18 -3.67 4.65
CA ALA A 51 -11.48 -3.95 4.08
C ALA A 51 -11.58 -3.46 2.63
N ILE A 52 -12.37 -4.16 1.80
CA ILE A 52 -12.70 -3.71 0.46
C ILE A 52 -13.49 -2.40 0.56
N GLY A 53 -13.13 -1.41 -0.25
CA GLY A 53 -13.74 -0.08 -0.22
C GLY A 53 -13.12 0.89 0.79
N CYS A 54 -12.04 0.52 1.48
CA CYS A 54 -11.27 1.41 2.34
C CYS A 54 -10.67 2.59 1.55
N VAL A 55 -10.81 3.81 2.09
CA VAL A 55 -10.21 5.03 1.55
C VAL A 55 -9.17 5.56 2.53
N MET A 56 -7.93 5.72 2.04
CA MET A 56 -6.79 6.17 2.84
C MET A 56 -6.11 7.37 2.21
N LEU A 57 -5.68 8.31 3.06
CA LEU A 57 -4.81 9.42 2.69
C LEU A 57 -3.38 9.10 3.09
N VAL A 58 -2.46 9.01 2.13
CA VAL A 58 -1.04 8.75 2.39
C VAL A 58 -0.21 10.01 2.14
N LYS A 59 0.44 10.53 3.19
CA LYS A 59 1.39 11.65 3.08
C LYS A 59 2.80 11.09 2.88
N TYR A 60 3.36 11.26 1.69
CA TYR A 60 4.69 10.73 1.32
C TYR A 60 5.69 11.85 1.01
N ILE A 61 7.00 11.56 1.16
CA ILE A 61 8.09 12.54 0.95
C ILE A 61 8.58 12.53 -0.51
N LYS A 62 8.74 11.34 -1.10
CA LYS A 62 9.06 11.12 -2.52
C LYS A 62 8.23 9.97 -3.05
N ALA A 63 7.88 10.04 -4.34
CA ALA A 63 6.98 9.11 -5.05
C ALA A 63 6.97 7.72 -4.43
N ILE A 64 5.84 7.39 -3.80
CA ILE A 64 5.61 6.09 -3.18
C ILE A 64 4.75 5.28 -4.13
N VAL A 65 5.17 4.03 -4.37
CA VAL A 65 4.34 3.07 -5.07
C VAL A 65 3.34 2.54 -4.06
N LEU A 66 2.12 3.09 -4.11
CA LEU A 66 0.97 2.56 -3.38
C LEU A 66 0.59 1.23 -4.02
N VAL A 67 0.81 0.12 -3.30
CA VAL A 67 0.32 -1.20 -3.70
C VAL A 67 -1.12 -1.31 -3.22
N LEU A 68 -2.07 -1.02 -4.10
CA LEU A 68 -3.48 -1.31 -3.84
C LEU A 68 -3.71 -2.79 -4.10
N PHE A 69 -3.97 -3.55 -3.04
CA PHE A 69 -4.45 -4.93 -3.18
C PHE A 69 -5.93 -4.86 -3.50
N TYR A 70 -6.27 -5.06 -4.77
CA TYR A 70 -7.64 -5.38 -5.15
C TYR A 70 -7.80 -6.89 -5.06
N ASP A 71 -8.66 -7.33 -4.16
CA ASP A 71 -9.15 -8.70 -4.18
C ASP A 71 -10.10 -8.81 -5.37
N THR A 72 -9.70 -9.55 -6.39
CA THR A 72 -10.58 -9.92 -7.51
C THR A 72 -11.23 -11.24 -7.14
N ASN A 73 -12.14 -11.19 -6.17
CA ASN A 73 -13.12 -12.25 -6.02
C ASN A 73 -14.16 -12.08 -7.14
N ASP A 74 -14.32 -13.14 -7.91
CA ASP A 74 -15.40 -13.41 -8.87
C ASP A 74 -16.78 -13.11 -8.25
#